data_AF-A0A971DTQ0-F1
#
_entry.id   AF-A0A971DTQ0-F1
#
_cell.length_a   1.000
_cell.length_b   1.000
_cell.length_c   1.000
_cell.angle_alpha   90.00
_cell.angle_beta   90.00
_cell.angle_gamma   90.00
#
_symmetry.space_group_name_H-M   'P 1'
#
loop_
_entity.id
_entity.type
_entity.pdbx_description
1 polymer ?
#
loop_
_entity_poly.entity_id
_entity_poly.type
_entity_poly.pdbx_seq_one_letter_code
_entity_poly.pdbx_strand_id
1 'polypeptide(L)'
;MFRKMRFILTLITLISILLVSCAYEQPAKQDNGKITEFNKLDEGEAEITDTPEDTTEQSISGLYAAERTGVNLYFLDEAAGQLSPETRKISGNESETELAFYILKELTEGPETSGLSPVMPENVKVNRVEIGENILAVDLSDEFHESKEPALARAALVNSLLDMGAFKYVKLYIDGQEATVSSDIDSGPLGLLTRYPVEVAEITALEEQNFNNKENRKVNWELFFRDNSGEFLLSEVRSITISEGKAAESIVNELIKGPITEGEGYYPVFPKGTTLQKTELIEGNSGRNGIALFFSKEFREKFTMNPSYEQSLIGSLIYSLTSLPDIHFVKIYYDNGYGFYIDDPVHGISLNRILTKRNYPDRMGKRIRIYFGSDQNLLVPEYRAISHDEKDVAYRILKELATNPVTPGAVRVLPANIPADDFKLEVKDELAVVDVPKEYFDEIRLDNNRVIRDLYALVNSLTDPINRTGITEVQFTVEGDVIESYMDISLKDSFVMNPALIKEN
;
A
#
# COMPACT_ATOMS: atom_id res chain seq x y z
N MET A 1 3.14 -70.55 33.52
CA MET A 1 3.10 -69.43 34.49
C MET A 1 2.12 -68.40 33.93
N PHE A 2 1.08 -68.02 34.68
CA PHE A 2 -0.13 -67.35 34.13
C PHE A 2 0.18 -65.95 33.57
N ARG A 3 -0.06 -65.65 32.28
CA ARG A 3 -1.34 -65.45 31.56
C ARG A 3 -2.02 -64.10 31.91
N LYS A 4 -1.54 -63.01 31.29
CA LYS A 4 -2.32 -61.77 31.09
C LYS A 4 -3.37 -62.03 30.00
N MET A 5 -4.64 -61.77 30.27
CA MET A 5 -5.67 -61.70 29.23
C MET A 5 -6.76 -60.69 29.64
N ARG A 6 -7.16 -59.83 28.71
CA ARG A 6 -8.19 -58.79 28.87
C ARG A 6 -9.58 -59.41 29.05
N PHE A 7 -10.48 -58.80 29.83
CA PHE A 7 -11.73 -58.14 29.37
C PHE A 7 -12.66 -57.73 30.54
N ILE A 8 -13.62 -56.82 30.25
CA ILE A 8 -14.86 -56.48 31.02
C ILE A 8 -14.63 -55.71 32.34
N LEU A 9 -15.46 -54.74 32.79
CA LEU A 9 -16.40 -53.76 32.20
C LEU A 9 -16.83 -52.81 33.36
N THR A 10 -17.60 -51.75 33.07
CA THR A 10 -18.38 -50.93 34.04
C THR A 10 -17.62 -50.16 35.11
N LEU A 11 -17.34 -48.89 34.82
CA LEU A 11 -17.06 -47.83 35.79
C LEU A 11 -18.42 -47.28 36.31
N ILE A 12 -18.66 -47.35 37.63
CA ILE A 12 -19.89 -46.82 38.25
C ILE A 12 -19.59 -45.52 39.00
N THR A 13 -20.53 -44.59 38.86
CA THR A 13 -20.57 -43.24 39.44
C THR A 13 -20.52 -43.20 40.96
N LEU A 14 -19.78 -42.23 41.53
CA LEU A 14 -20.35 -41.33 42.54
C LEU A 14 -19.55 -40.01 42.64
N ILE A 15 -20.22 -38.89 42.42
CA ILE A 15 -19.69 -37.54 42.70
C ILE A 15 -20.09 -37.18 44.13
N SER A 16 -19.15 -36.68 44.93
CA SER A 16 -19.41 -36.13 46.26
C SER A 16 -18.94 -34.67 46.32
N ILE A 17 -19.86 -33.78 46.67
CA ILE A 17 -19.66 -32.33 46.75
C ILE A 17 -18.88 -31.98 48.01
N LEU A 18 -17.93 -31.04 47.92
CA LEU A 18 -17.61 -30.12 49.02
C LEU A 18 -17.32 -28.72 48.45
N LEU A 19 -18.00 -27.73 49.04
CA LEU A 19 -17.90 -26.32 48.68
C LEU A 19 -16.68 -25.69 49.36
N VAL A 20 -15.97 -24.81 48.64
CA VAL A 20 -15.16 -23.74 49.26
C VAL A 20 -15.57 -22.43 48.60
N SER A 21 -15.91 -21.46 49.44
CA SER A 21 -16.19 -20.08 49.03
C SER A 21 -14.87 -19.33 48.94
N CYS A 22 -14.63 -18.66 47.80
CA CYS A 22 -13.70 -17.55 47.71
C CYS A 22 -14.49 -16.30 47.33
N ALA A 23 -14.11 -15.16 47.93
CA ALA A 23 -14.76 -13.88 47.71
C ALA A 23 -14.45 -13.34 46.31
N TYR A 24 -15.35 -12.49 45.81
CA TYR A 24 -15.25 -11.85 44.51
C TYR A 24 -14.46 -10.54 44.65
N GLU A 25 -13.16 -10.56 44.31
CA GLU A 25 -12.38 -9.33 44.13
C GLU A 25 -12.67 -8.73 42.75
N GLN A 26 -12.96 -7.43 42.71
CA GLN A 26 -13.18 -6.70 41.46
C GLN A 26 -11.83 -6.44 40.79
N PRO A 27 -11.71 -6.60 39.45
CA PRO A 27 -10.52 -6.14 38.74
C PRO A 27 -10.41 -4.61 38.84
N ALA A 28 -9.18 -4.11 38.95
CA ALA A 28 -8.89 -2.70 39.16
C ALA A 28 -9.37 -1.82 37.98
N LYS A 29 -9.75 -0.57 38.28
CA LYS A 29 -9.98 0.45 37.25
C LYS A 29 -8.66 0.74 36.53
N GLN A 30 -8.62 0.49 35.23
CA GLN A 30 -7.61 1.06 34.34
C GLN A 30 -8.04 2.50 34.00
N ASP A 31 -7.14 3.46 34.18
CA ASP A 31 -7.44 4.89 34.05
C ASP A 31 -7.13 5.38 32.63
N ASN A 32 -8.17 5.52 31.80
CA ASN A 32 -8.05 5.86 30.39
C ASN A 32 -7.96 7.39 30.19
N GLY A 33 -6.80 7.97 30.54
CA GLY A 33 -6.54 9.41 30.43
C GLY A 33 -6.84 10.02 29.06
N LYS A 34 -6.63 9.27 27.96
CA LYS A 34 -6.90 9.70 26.57
C LYS A 34 -8.38 10.05 26.29
N ILE A 35 -9.34 9.51 27.04
CA ILE A 35 -10.78 9.75 26.81
C ILE A 35 -11.21 11.14 27.32
N THR A 36 -10.52 11.69 28.34
CA THR A 36 -10.99 12.90 29.05
C THR A 36 -10.83 14.22 28.27
N GLU A 37 -10.26 14.19 27.06
CA GLU A 37 -10.13 15.36 26.19
C GLU A 37 -11.30 15.53 25.21
N PHE A 38 -12.05 14.47 24.90
CA PHE A 38 -13.25 14.55 24.07
C PHE A 38 -14.47 15.14 24.82
N ASN A 39 -14.44 15.13 26.16
CA ASN A 39 -15.55 15.50 27.04
C ASN A 39 -15.28 16.74 27.91
N LYS A 40 -14.67 17.81 27.35
CA LYS A 40 -14.41 19.06 28.10
C LYS A 40 -14.84 20.34 27.37
N LEU A 41 -16.04 20.79 27.75
CA LEU A 41 -16.32 22.22 27.96
C LEU A 41 -16.48 22.44 29.48
N ASP A 42 -15.94 23.58 29.94
CA ASP A 42 -15.99 24.20 31.28
C ASP A 42 -15.27 23.54 32.50
N GLU A 43 -14.21 24.26 32.92
CA GLU A 43 -13.72 24.61 34.29
C GLU A 43 -13.31 23.54 35.35
N GLY A 44 -12.13 23.75 35.99
CA GLY A 44 -11.92 23.42 37.43
C GLY A 44 -10.66 22.62 37.87
N GLU A 45 -9.55 23.33 38.09
CA GLU A 45 -8.35 23.10 38.95
C GLU A 45 -7.95 21.72 39.59
N ALA A 46 -6.67 21.36 39.33
CA ALA A 46 -5.60 20.64 40.09
C ALA A 46 -5.80 19.88 41.45
N GLU A 47 -5.13 18.71 41.61
CA GLU A 47 -3.83 18.57 42.34
C GLU A 47 -3.17 17.15 42.18
N ILE A 48 -1.92 16.94 42.68
CA ILE A 48 -1.00 15.81 42.35
C ILE A 48 -0.41 15.16 43.63
N THR A 49 -0.18 13.82 43.70
CA THR A 49 0.80 13.17 44.62
C THR A 49 1.30 11.76 44.21
N ASP A 50 2.50 11.39 44.69
CA ASP A 50 3.43 10.30 44.27
C ASP A 50 3.67 9.16 45.33
N THR A 51 4.34 8.00 45.12
CA THR A 51 4.88 7.33 43.90
C THR A 51 4.71 5.76 43.85
N PRO A 52 5.54 4.85 44.47
CA PRO A 52 5.93 3.62 43.73
C PRO A 52 5.96 2.25 44.46
N GLU A 53 6.16 1.17 43.65
CA GLU A 53 6.70 -0.21 43.88
C GLU A 53 5.89 -1.22 43.02
N ASP A 54 6.35 -1.81 41.91
CA ASP A 54 7.48 -2.74 41.63
C ASP A 54 7.22 -4.23 42.00
N THR A 55 6.75 -5.06 41.04
CA THR A 55 7.57 -6.14 40.40
C THR A 55 6.79 -7.02 39.40
N THR A 56 7.35 -7.14 38.19
CA THR A 56 7.35 -8.30 37.26
C THR A 56 6.10 -9.18 37.04
N GLU A 57 5.47 -9.05 35.86
CA GLU A 57 5.05 -10.21 35.04
C GLU A 57 5.33 -9.94 33.54
N GLN A 58 5.82 -10.95 32.82
CA GLN A 58 6.14 -10.85 31.38
C GLN A 58 4.96 -11.34 30.52
N SER A 59 4.22 -10.45 29.85
CA SER A 59 3.48 -10.82 28.62
C SER A 59 3.02 -9.61 27.78
N ILE A 60 3.10 -9.76 26.45
CA ILE A 60 2.44 -8.97 25.38
C ILE A 60 2.78 -7.45 25.27
N SER A 61 3.95 -6.97 25.71
CA SER A 61 4.42 -5.59 25.41
C SER A 61 4.97 -5.41 23.97
N GLY A 62 4.44 -6.16 22.99
CA GLY A 62 5.07 -6.37 21.68
C GLY A 62 4.50 -5.54 20.53
N LEU A 63 3.55 -4.64 20.78
CA LEU A 63 2.85 -3.91 19.72
C LEU A 63 2.63 -2.41 19.99
N TYR A 64 3.39 -1.82 20.92
CA TYR A 64 3.63 -0.38 20.85
C TYR A 64 4.47 -0.12 19.61
N ALA A 65 4.07 0.84 18.77
CA ALA A 65 4.97 1.41 17.78
C ALA A 65 6.14 2.03 18.56
N ALA A 66 7.28 1.35 18.60
CA ALA A 66 8.47 1.88 19.24
C ALA A 66 8.85 3.16 18.50
N GLU A 67 8.74 4.32 19.16
CA GLU A 67 9.11 5.61 18.59
C GLU A 67 10.47 5.48 17.91
N ARG A 68 10.51 5.80 16.62
CA ARG A 68 11.70 5.58 15.81
C ARG A 68 12.76 6.57 16.26
N THR A 69 13.71 6.15 17.08
CA THR A 69 14.78 7.05 17.57
C THR A 69 15.93 7.26 16.59
N GLY A 70 15.88 6.64 15.40
CA GLY A 70 16.90 6.83 14.36
C GLY A 70 16.64 6.18 13.00
N VAL A 71 17.47 6.54 12.03
CA VAL A 71 17.51 6.02 10.65
C VAL A 71 18.91 5.54 10.31
N ASN A 72 19.02 4.54 9.45
CA ASN A 72 20.31 4.02 8.98
C ASN A 72 20.65 4.62 7.62
N LEU A 73 21.84 5.18 7.51
CA LEU A 73 22.44 5.68 6.28
C LEU A 73 23.58 4.75 5.87
N TYR A 74 23.62 4.35 4.62
CA TYR A 74 24.63 3.42 4.11
C TYR A 74 25.78 4.18 3.46
N PHE A 75 26.99 3.97 3.96
CA PHE A 75 28.22 4.61 3.47
C PHE A 75 29.29 3.56 3.15
N LEU A 76 30.28 3.91 2.33
CA LEU A 76 31.31 2.96 1.92
C LEU A 76 32.31 2.69 3.04
N ASP A 77 32.46 1.42 3.42
CA ASP A 77 33.51 0.92 4.28
C ASP A 77 34.59 0.26 3.41
N GLU A 78 35.62 1.05 3.04
CA GLU A 78 36.71 0.58 2.17
C GLU A 78 37.53 -0.56 2.81
N ALA A 79 37.55 -0.66 4.14
CA ALA A 79 38.31 -1.69 4.84
C ALA A 79 37.57 -3.04 4.87
N ALA A 80 36.24 -3.01 4.96
CA ALA A 80 35.40 -4.20 4.87
C ALA A 80 35.04 -4.57 3.42
N GLY A 81 35.02 -3.62 2.48
CA GLY A 81 34.64 -3.83 1.08
C GLY A 81 33.12 -3.84 0.84
N GLN A 82 32.36 -3.14 1.69
CA GLN A 82 30.90 -3.13 1.71
C GLN A 82 30.32 -1.73 1.98
N LEU A 83 29.00 -1.59 1.84
CA LEU A 83 28.23 -0.49 2.42
C LEU A 83 27.87 -0.80 3.88
N SER A 84 28.48 -0.09 4.82
CA SER A 84 28.19 -0.20 6.26
C SER A 84 27.13 0.83 6.69
N PRO A 85 26.16 0.46 7.54
CA PRO A 85 25.15 1.39 8.04
C PRO A 85 25.66 2.26 9.19
N GLU A 86 25.24 3.52 9.20
CA GLU A 86 25.45 4.51 10.25
C GLU A 86 24.10 5.04 10.73
N THR A 87 23.84 4.98 12.04
CA THR A 87 22.55 5.40 12.60
C THR A 87 22.54 6.88 12.97
N ARG A 88 21.80 7.71 12.21
CA ARG A 88 21.44 9.08 12.58
C ARG A 88 20.24 9.09 13.53
N LYS A 89 20.17 10.06 14.44
CA LYS A 89 19.03 10.26 15.35
C LYS A 89 17.96 11.12 14.69
N ILE A 90 16.70 10.83 15.01
CA ILE A 90 15.54 11.63 14.61
C ILE A 90 14.67 11.95 15.83
N SER A 91 13.64 12.77 15.65
CA SER A 91 12.70 13.17 16.71
C SER A 91 11.66 12.09 17.00
N GLY A 92 11.34 11.26 16.00
CA GLY A 92 10.41 10.13 16.10
C GLY A 92 8.98 10.45 15.66
N ASN A 93 8.69 11.71 15.31
CA ASN A 93 7.38 12.20 14.88
C ASN A 93 7.35 12.67 13.42
N GLU A 94 8.44 12.49 12.67
CA GLU A 94 8.52 12.84 11.26
C GLU A 94 7.59 11.95 10.40
N SER A 95 6.83 12.56 9.49
CA SER A 95 6.08 11.82 8.48
C SER A 95 7.02 11.06 7.52
N GLU A 96 6.51 10.05 6.81
CA GLU A 96 7.31 9.28 5.85
C GLU A 96 8.00 10.18 4.80
N THR A 97 7.34 11.25 4.35
CA THR A 97 7.91 12.22 3.41
C THR A 97 9.04 13.04 4.05
N GLU A 98 8.83 13.58 5.25
CA GLU A 98 9.85 14.36 5.98
C GLU A 98 11.08 13.50 6.30
N LEU A 99 10.85 12.24 6.70
CA LEU A 99 11.90 11.29 7.00
C LEU A 99 12.73 10.92 5.76
N ALA A 100 12.08 10.76 4.59
CA ALA A 100 12.77 10.57 3.32
C ALA A 100 13.62 11.79 2.94
N PHE A 101 13.08 13.02 3.05
CA PHE A 101 13.87 14.24 2.84
C PHE A 101 15.06 14.34 3.80
N TYR A 102 14.89 13.96 5.07
CA TYR A 102 15.97 13.92 6.06
C TYR A 102 17.07 12.94 5.65
N ILE A 103 16.73 11.67 5.36
CA ILE A 103 17.69 10.65 4.93
C ILE A 103 18.49 11.11 3.69
N LEU A 104 17.81 11.70 2.69
CA LEU A 104 18.45 12.19 1.47
C LEU A 104 19.45 13.31 1.73
N LYS A 105 19.12 14.26 2.61
CA LYS A 105 20.00 15.37 3.01
C LYS A 105 21.21 14.88 3.81
N GLU A 106 20.99 14.01 4.79
CA GLU A 106 22.07 13.48 5.63
C GLU A 106 23.03 12.57 4.83
N LEU A 107 22.54 11.90 3.77
CA LEU A 107 23.37 11.15 2.84
C LEU A 107 24.31 12.04 2.00
N THR A 108 23.92 13.28 1.68
CA THR A 108 24.80 14.22 0.94
C THR A 108 25.76 14.96 1.86
N GLU A 109 25.43 15.11 3.15
CA GLU A 109 26.37 15.61 4.18
C GLU A 109 27.48 14.59 4.52
N GLY A 110 27.20 13.29 4.35
CA GLY A 110 28.19 12.22 4.47
C GLY A 110 28.29 11.60 5.88
N PRO A 111 29.24 10.66 6.07
CA PRO A 111 29.37 9.93 7.33
C PRO A 111 30.03 10.74 8.45
N GLU A 112 29.59 10.49 9.69
CA GLU A 112 30.23 10.96 10.93
C GLU A 112 31.18 9.91 11.53
N THR A 113 31.01 8.63 11.20
CA THR A 113 31.81 7.52 11.73
C THR A 113 33.15 7.42 11.02
N SER A 114 34.22 7.55 11.79
CA SER A 114 35.59 7.35 11.32
C SER A 114 35.77 5.97 10.66
N GLY A 115 36.16 5.98 9.39
CA GLY A 115 36.38 4.76 8.59
C GLY A 115 35.36 4.56 7.47
N LEU A 116 34.28 5.34 7.46
CA LEU A 116 33.32 5.37 6.36
C LEU A 116 33.62 6.54 5.40
N SER A 117 33.36 6.32 4.11
CA SER A 117 33.53 7.28 3.01
C SER A 117 32.16 7.63 2.38
N PRO A 118 31.92 8.90 2.00
CA PRO A 118 30.70 9.31 1.29
C PRO A 118 30.66 8.73 -0.13
N VAL A 119 29.46 8.39 -0.60
CA VAL A 119 29.21 7.86 -1.96
C VAL A 119 28.30 8.75 -2.82
N MET A 120 27.56 9.66 -2.18
CA MET A 120 26.76 10.69 -2.84
C MET A 120 27.63 11.91 -3.15
N PRO A 121 27.41 12.61 -4.29
CA PRO A 121 28.03 13.91 -4.54
C PRO A 121 27.52 14.99 -3.58
N GLU A 122 28.41 15.88 -3.13
CA GLU A 122 28.13 16.91 -2.10
C GLU A 122 27.02 17.91 -2.50
N ASN A 123 26.79 18.11 -3.81
CA ASN A 123 25.89 19.15 -4.33
C ASN A 123 24.52 18.65 -4.81
N VAL A 124 24.19 17.37 -4.60
CA VAL A 124 22.88 16.81 -4.98
C VAL A 124 21.76 17.48 -4.18
N LYS A 125 20.75 17.97 -4.88
CA LYS A 125 19.54 18.54 -4.29
C LYS A 125 18.40 17.55 -4.39
N VAL A 126 17.51 17.56 -3.41
CA VAL A 126 16.22 16.85 -3.50
C VAL A 126 15.20 17.81 -4.09
N ASN A 127 14.78 17.54 -5.32
CA ASN A 127 13.75 18.31 -6.01
C ASN A 127 12.36 17.97 -5.45
N ARG A 128 12.08 16.69 -5.20
CA ARG A 128 10.75 16.18 -4.81
C ARG A 128 10.83 14.78 -4.21
N VAL A 129 9.87 14.46 -3.34
CA VAL A 129 9.60 13.11 -2.83
C VAL A 129 8.10 12.85 -2.95
N GLU A 130 7.72 11.70 -3.51
CA GLU A 130 6.34 11.26 -3.69
C GLU A 130 6.20 9.79 -3.22
N ILE A 131 5.07 9.46 -2.59
CA ILE A 131 4.81 8.13 -2.01
C ILE A 131 3.59 7.51 -2.69
N GLY A 132 3.73 6.32 -3.29
CA GLY A 132 2.63 5.58 -3.91
C GLY A 132 2.69 4.08 -3.60
N GLU A 133 1.62 3.49 -3.04
CA GLU A 133 1.52 2.09 -2.61
C GLU A 133 2.71 1.62 -1.73
N ASN A 134 3.76 1.07 -2.35
CA ASN A 134 4.99 0.57 -1.72
C ASN A 134 6.26 1.10 -2.41
N ILE A 135 6.11 2.19 -3.19
CA ILE A 135 7.10 2.85 -4.02
C ILE A 135 7.36 4.24 -3.40
N LEU A 136 8.63 4.54 -3.14
CA LEU A 136 9.09 5.89 -2.83
C LEU A 136 9.73 6.48 -4.08
N ALA A 137 9.06 7.44 -4.70
CA ALA A 137 9.61 8.19 -5.83
C ALA A 137 10.43 9.38 -5.30
N VAL A 138 11.68 9.49 -5.76
CA VAL A 138 12.59 10.57 -5.39
C VAL A 138 13.11 11.24 -6.65
N ASP A 139 13.09 12.57 -6.66
CA ASP A 139 13.55 13.42 -7.77
C ASP A 139 14.77 14.17 -7.26
N LEU A 140 15.93 13.88 -7.84
CA LEU A 140 17.22 14.48 -7.48
C LEU A 140 17.72 15.36 -8.63
N SER A 141 18.62 16.28 -8.33
CA SER A 141 19.24 17.11 -9.35
C SER A 141 20.34 16.38 -10.14
N ASP A 142 20.65 16.88 -11.35
CA ASP A 142 21.62 16.29 -12.30
C ASP A 142 23.01 16.02 -11.68
N GLU A 143 23.41 16.78 -10.64
CA GLU A 143 24.65 16.54 -9.90
C GLU A 143 24.78 15.09 -9.34
N PHE A 144 23.70 14.32 -9.23
CA PHE A 144 23.76 12.89 -8.86
C PHE A 144 24.59 12.06 -9.86
N HIS A 145 24.58 12.43 -11.15
CA HIS A 145 25.40 11.79 -12.17
C HIS A 145 26.91 12.08 -12.05
N GLU A 146 27.32 13.03 -11.21
CA GLU A 146 28.75 13.32 -10.95
C GLU A 146 29.43 12.30 -10.02
N SER A 147 28.68 11.31 -9.50
CA SER A 147 29.27 10.27 -8.64
C SER A 147 30.32 9.45 -9.39
N LYS A 148 31.49 9.29 -8.76
CA LYS A 148 32.58 8.46 -9.28
C LYS A 148 32.24 6.96 -9.25
N GLU A 149 31.28 6.57 -8.42
CA GLU A 149 30.84 5.18 -8.25
C GLU A 149 29.31 5.10 -8.30
N PRO A 150 28.67 5.30 -9.47
CA PRO A 150 27.21 5.43 -9.58
C PRO A 150 26.43 4.23 -9.02
N ALA A 151 26.99 3.02 -9.13
CA ALA A 151 26.42 1.81 -8.55
C ALA A 151 26.38 1.85 -7.01
N LEU A 152 27.43 2.35 -6.35
CA LEU A 152 27.47 2.49 -4.90
C LEU A 152 26.59 3.64 -4.41
N ALA A 153 26.55 4.76 -5.15
CA ALA A 153 25.63 5.87 -4.88
C ALA A 153 24.17 5.41 -4.94
N ARG A 154 23.78 4.67 -5.99
CA ARG A 154 22.45 4.03 -6.10
C ARG A 154 22.18 3.07 -4.96
N ALA A 155 23.11 2.15 -4.68
CA ALA A 155 22.91 1.14 -3.65
C ALA A 155 22.75 1.76 -2.25
N ALA A 156 23.54 2.77 -1.90
CA ALA A 156 23.45 3.49 -0.63
C ALA A 156 22.15 4.29 -0.49
N LEU A 157 21.79 5.05 -1.54
CA LEU A 157 20.54 5.79 -1.64
C LEU A 157 19.34 4.85 -1.41
N VAL A 158 19.26 3.77 -2.17
CA VAL A 158 18.15 2.82 -2.14
C VAL A 158 18.12 2.07 -0.81
N ASN A 159 19.27 1.62 -0.28
CA ASN A 159 19.29 0.89 0.99
C ASN A 159 18.88 1.77 2.17
N SER A 160 19.32 3.03 2.22
CA SER A 160 18.96 3.96 3.31
C SER A 160 17.47 4.31 3.28
N LEU A 161 16.91 4.57 2.09
CA LEU A 161 15.47 4.82 1.92
C LEU A 161 14.61 3.58 2.21
N LEU A 162 15.04 2.38 1.81
CA LEU A 162 14.27 1.16 2.08
C LEU A 162 14.43 0.65 3.52
N ASP A 163 15.47 1.04 4.25
CA ASP A 163 15.56 0.85 5.71
C ASP A 163 14.57 1.74 6.49
N MET A 164 13.79 2.59 5.81
CA MET A 164 12.58 3.16 6.40
C MET A 164 11.56 2.06 6.78
N GLY A 165 11.55 0.92 6.09
CA GLY A 165 10.65 -0.23 6.36
C GLY A 165 9.25 -0.10 5.75
N ALA A 166 8.82 1.12 5.39
CA ALA A 166 7.52 1.41 4.80
C ALA A 166 7.41 1.15 3.29
N PHE A 167 8.54 0.93 2.60
CA PHE A 167 8.62 0.81 1.14
C PHE A 167 9.38 -0.44 0.71
N LYS A 168 9.09 -0.91 -0.50
CA LYS A 168 9.78 -2.05 -1.15
C LYS A 168 10.62 -1.62 -2.36
N TYR A 169 10.26 -0.49 -2.96
CA TYR A 169 10.85 0.02 -4.18
C TYR A 169 11.18 1.51 -4.05
N VAL A 170 12.29 1.92 -4.66
CA VAL A 170 12.60 3.33 -4.92
C VAL A 170 12.50 3.57 -6.43
N LYS A 171 11.80 4.64 -6.83
CA LYS A 171 11.77 5.11 -8.22
C LYS A 171 12.60 6.39 -8.29
N LEU A 172 13.67 6.37 -9.08
CA LEU A 172 14.59 7.49 -9.18
C LEU A 172 14.27 8.35 -10.40
N TYR A 173 14.13 9.65 -10.18
CA TYR A 173 14.04 10.69 -11.19
C TYR A 173 15.26 11.62 -11.07
N ILE A 174 15.75 12.12 -12.21
CA ILE A 174 16.78 13.14 -12.30
C ILE A 174 16.20 14.33 -13.07
N ASP A 175 16.11 15.50 -12.42
CA ASP A 175 15.45 16.71 -12.93
C ASP A 175 14.08 16.41 -13.62
N GLY A 176 13.25 15.60 -12.95
CA GLY A 176 11.92 15.20 -13.41
C GLY A 176 11.87 14.15 -14.53
N GLN A 177 13.00 13.65 -15.02
CA GLN A 177 13.07 12.56 -16.01
C GLN A 177 13.36 11.21 -15.32
N GLU A 178 12.80 10.10 -15.80
CA GLU A 178 13.05 8.79 -15.20
C GLU A 178 14.51 8.38 -15.39
N ALA A 179 15.19 8.04 -14.29
CA ALA A 179 16.63 7.86 -14.28
C ALA A 179 17.08 6.64 -15.09
N THR A 180 18.13 6.83 -15.87
CA THR A 180 18.79 5.80 -16.68
C THR A 180 20.05 5.25 -15.97
N VAL A 181 20.58 4.13 -16.47
CA VAL A 181 21.78 3.47 -15.91
C VAL A 181 23.00 4.40 -15.92
N SER A 182 23.12 5.18 -16.99
CA SER A 182 24.12 6.20 -17.28
C SER A 182 23.47 7.38 -18.02
N SER A 183 24.15 8.51 -18.12
CA SER A 183 23.71 9.69 -18.89
C SER A 183 23.81 9.55 -20.41
N ASP A 184 24.06 8.33 -20.93
CA ASP A 184 24.16 8.08 -22.37
C ASP A 184 22.78 8.01 -23.02
N ILE A 185 22.67 8.49 -24.26
CA ILE A 185 21.39 8.54 -25.01
C ILE A 185 20.75 7.16 -25.19
N ASP A 186 21.55 6.10 -25.32
CA ASP A 186 21.06 4.71 -25.49
C ASP A 186 20.93 3.96 -24.15
N SER A 187 20.96 4.66 -23.02
CA SER A 187 20.95 4.04 -21.68
C SER A 187 19.54 3.67 -21.25
N GLY A 188 19.34 2.41 -20.84
CA GLY A 188 18.03 1.92 -20.43
C GLY A 188 17.54 2.55 -19.12
N PRO A 189 16.21 2.72 -18.91
CA PRO A 189 15.67 3.24 -17.66
C PRO A 189 15.91 2.26 -16.51
N LEU A 190 16.35 2.74 -15.34
CA LEU A 190 16.58 1.91 -14.15
C LEU A 190 15.32 1.15 -13.73
N GLY A 191 14.14 1.75 -13.94
CA GLY A 191 12.88 1.26 -13.40
C GLY A 191 12.87 1.38 -11.87
N LEU A 192 12.23 0.41 -11.21
CA LEU A 192 12.04 0.42 -9.77
C LEU A 192 13.14 -0.37 -9.06
N LEU A 193 13.95 0.34 -8.29
CA LEU A 193 15.09 -0.20 -7.57
C LEU A 193 14.62 -0.88 -6.28
N THR A 194 15.14 -2.08 -6.03
CA THR A 194 14.95 -2.83 -4.77
C THR A 194 16.20 -2.76 -3.91
N ARG A 195 16.11 -3.17 -2.64
CA ARG A 195 17.25 -3.26 -1.72
C ARG A 195 18.42 -4.02 -2.37
N TYR A 196 19.58 -3.39 -2.38
CA TYR A 196 20.83 -3.94 -2.88
C TYR A 196 21.50 -4.82 -1.80
N PRO A 197 22.36 -5.78 -2.20
CA PRO A 197 23.35 -6.35 -1.27
C PRO A 197 24.26 -5.24 -0.71
N VAL A 198 24.96 -5.53 0.37
CA VAL A 198 25.90 -4.56 0.99
C VAL A 198 27.32 -4.70 0.46
N GLU A 199 27.76 -5.90 0.08
CA GLU A 199 29.10 -6.18 -0.45
C GLU A 199 29.32 -5.49 -1.80
N VAL A 200 30.41 -4.72 -1.96
CA VAL A 200 30.71 -3.97 -3.20
C VAL A 200 30.80 -4.90 -4.42
N ALA A 201 31.34 -6.10 -4.24
CA ALA A 201 31.43 -7.12 -5.29
C ALA A 201 30.05 -7.64 -5.72
N GLU A 202 29.10 -7.79 -4.79
CA GLU A 202 27.73 -8.24 -5.09
C GLU A 202 26.90 -7.12 -5.71
N ILE A 203 27.06 -5.86 -5.25
CA ILE A 203 26.45 -4.67 -5.88
C ILE A 203 26.88 -4.58 -7.35
N THR A 204 28.18 -4.72 -7.61
CA THR A 204 28.76 -4.67 -8.97
C THR A 204 28.21 -5.80 -9.84
N ALA A 205 28.12 -7.02 -9.31
CA ALA A 205 27.57 -8.17 -10.05
C ALA A 205 26.07 -8.01 -10.35
N LEU A 206 25.29 -7.44 -9.42
CA LEU A 206 23.86 -7.16 -9.59
C LEU A 206 23.63 -6.10 -10.67
N GLU A 207 24.42 -5.03 -10.67
CA GLU A 207 24.36 -3.96 -11.68
C GLU A 207 24.75 -4.49 -13.08
N GLU A 208 25.83 -5.26 -13.19
CA GLU A 208 26.22 -5.91 -14.45
C GLU A 208 25.11 -6.81 -15.00
N GLN A 209 24.49 -7.62 -14.12
CA GLN A 209 23.39 -8.51 -14.48
C GLN A 209 22.12 -7.77 -14.91
N ASN A 210 21.72 -6.75 -14.15
CA ASN A 210 20.43 -6.07 -14.34
C ASN A 210 20.47 -4.98 -15.40
N PHE A 211 21.63 -4.39 -15.68
CA PHE A 211 21.72 -3.17 -16.49
C PHE A 211 22.64 -3.29 -17.70
N ASN A 212 23.80 -3.96 -17.60
CA ASN A 212 24.75 -4.06 -18.70
C ASN A 212 24.42 -5.18 -19.70
N ASN A 213 23.59 -6.15 -19.33
CA ASN A 213 23.04 -7.15 -20.26
C ASN A 213 21.93 -6.56 -21.17
N LYS A 214 22.33 -5.91 -22.25
CA LYS A 214 21.44 -5.26 -23.24
C LYS A 214 20.39 -6.18 -23.89
N GLU A 215 20.68 -7.49 -24.03
CA GLU A 215 19.74 -8.42 -24.68
C GLU A 215 18.62 -8.89 -23.74
N ASN A 216 18.88 -9.02 -22.44
CA ASN A 216 17.96 -9.62 -21.46
C ASN A 216 17.97 -8.85 -20.14
N ARG A 217 17.76 -7.54 -20.22
CA ARG A 217 17.81 -6.61 -19.09
C ARG A 217 16.63 -6.84 -18.15
N LYS A 218 16.88 -7.22 -16.90
CA LYS A 218 15.82 -7.41 -15.90
C LYS A 218 15.59 -6.12 -15.12
N VAL A 219 14.37 -5.60 -15.17
CA VAL A 219 13.95 -4.44 -14.39
C VAL A 219 12.64 -4.71 -13.67
N ASN A 220 12.42 -4.08 -12.53
CA ASN A 220 11.08 -3.97 -11.98
C ASN A 220 10.41 -2.77 -12.64
N TRP A 221 9.20 -2.96 -13.15
CA TRP A 221 8.44 -1.94 -13.85
C TRP A 221 7.08 -1.73 -13.21
N GLU A 222 6.63 -0.49 -13.23
CA GLU A 222 5.33 -0.08 -12.69
C GLU A 222 4.27 -0.22 -13.79
N LEU A 223 3.35 -1.15 -13.59
CA LEU A 223 2.24 -1.44 -14.48
C LEU A 223 0.95 -0.91 -13.86
N PHE A 224 0.24 -0.09 -14.60
CA PHE A 224 -1.02 0.47 -14.13
C PHE A 224 -2.19 -0.41 -14.59
N PHE A 225 -2.96 -0.90 -13.64
CA PHE A 225 -4.20 -1.64 -13.86
C PHE A 225 -5.39 -0.83 -13.36
N ARG A 226 -6.60 -1.16 -13.80
CA ARG A 226 -7.81 -0.47 -13.33
C ARG A 226 -8.33 -1.08 -12.02
N ASP A 227 -9.05 -0.28 -11.25
CA ASP A 227 -9.91 -0.79 -10.18
C ASP A 227 -11.19 -1.46 -10.75
N ASN A 228 -12.05 -2.01 -9.87
CA ASN A 228 -13.30 -2.65 -10.26
C ASN A 228 -14.21 -1.72 -11.09
N SER A 229 -14.32 -0.45 -10.70
CA SER A 229 -15.17 0.55 -11.36
C SER A 229 -14.56 1.16 -12.64
N GLY A 230 -13.24 1.03 -12.82
CA GLY A 230 -12.49 1.75 -13.85
C GLY A 230 -12.36 3.25 -13.54
N GLU A 231 -12.61 3.67 -12.30
CA GLU A 231 -12.41 5.03 -11.85
C GLU A 231 -10.93 5.34 -11.61
N PHE A 232 -10.18 4.39 -11.07
CA PHE A 232 -8.79 4.58 -10.67
C PHE A 232 -7.82 3.69 -11.42
N LEU A 233 -6.58 4.18 -11.56
CA LEU A 233 -5.42 3.40 -11.94
C LEU A 233 -4.63 3.03 -10.68
N LEU A 234 -4.33 1.75 -10.53
CA LEU A 234 -3.60 1.18 -9.41
C LEU A 234 -2.28 0.60 -9.94
N SER A 235 -1.17 0.97 -9.31
CA SER A 235 0.18 0.51 -9.67
C SER A 235 0.46 -0.90 -9.13
N GLU A 236 0.82 -1.84 -10.00
CA GLU A 236 1.43 -3.12 -9.66
C GLU A 236 2.88 -3.14 -10.15
N VAL A 237 3.83 -3.49 -9.28
CA VAL A 237 5.24 -3.61 -9.65
C VAL A 237 5.54 -5.04 -10.11
N ARG A 238 6.10 -5.19 -11.32
CA ARG A 238 6.43 -6.48 -11.93
C ARG A 238 7.88 -6.53 -12.39
N SER A 239 8.61 -7.61 -12.10
CA SER A 239 9.91 -7.87 -12.72
C SER A 239 9.70 -8.37 -14.16
N ILE A 240 10.25 -7.63 -15.12
CA ILE A 240 10.08 -7.86 -16.56
C ILE A 240 11.46 -7.93 -17.24
N THR A 241 11.57 -8.72 -18.31
CA THR A 241 12.76 -8.73 -19.17
C THR A 241 12.53 -7.78 -20.34
N ILE A 242 13.45 -6.83 -20.51
CA ILE A 242 13.50 -5.90 -21.62
C ILE A 242 14.71 -6.25 -22.50
N SER A 243 14.47 -6.52 -23.77
CA SER A 243 15.52 -6.55 -24.79
C SER A 243 15.70 -5.17 -25.41
N GLU A 244 16.90 -4.90 -25.94
CA GLU A 244 17.23 -3.66 -26.65
C GLU A 244 16.17 -3.28 -27.71
N GLY A 245 15.71 -2.03 -27.69
CA GLY A 245 14.64 -1.52 -28.56
C GLY A 245 13.23 -2.10 -28.32
N LYS A 246 13.03 -2.97 -27.32
CA LYS A 246 11.76 -3.69 -27.07
C LYS A 246 11.05 -3.32 -25.76
N ALA A 247 11.50 -2.29 -25.04
CA ALA A 247 10.92 -1.88 -23.75
C ALA A 247 9.38 -1.70 -23.80
N ALA A 248 8.87 -0.93 -24.76
CA ALA A 248 7.43 -0.72 -24.91
C ALA A 248 6.66 -2.01 -25.26
N GLU A 249 7.25 -2.90 -26.05
CA GLU A 249 6.65 -4.20 -26.39
C GLU A 249 6.57 -5.12 -25.16
N SER A 250 7.64 -5.21 -24.35
CA SER A 250 7.63 -5.93 -23.07
C SER A 250 6.55 -5.39 -22.11
N ILE A 251 6.51 -4.08 -21.89
CA ILE A 251 5.56 -3.44 -20.94
C ILE A 251 4.10 -3.71 -21.36
N VAL A 252 3.77 -3.52 -22.64
CA VAL A 252 2.39 -3.74 -23.12
C VAL A 252 2.00 -5.21 -23.08
N ASN A 253 2.92 -6.12 -23.41
CA ASN A 253 2.67 -7.56 -23.29
C ASN A 253 2.40 -7.99 -21.83
N GLU A 254 3.01 -7.32 -20.85
CA GLU A 254 2.74 -7.56 -19.43
C GLU A 254 1.39 -6.99 -18.97
N LEU A 255 0.98 -5.81 -19.47
CA LEU A 255 -0.38 -5.31 -19.26
C LEU A 255 -1.46 -6.21 -19.88
N ILE A 256 -1.18 -6.79 -21.06
CA ILE A 256 -2.10 -7.74 -21.74
C ILE A 256 -2.33 -9.01 -20.91
N LYS A 257 -1.34 -9.46 -20.13
CA LYS A 257 -1.50 -10.62 -19.22
C LYS A 257 -2.47 -10.35 -18.07
N GLY A 258 -2.78 -9.08 -17.77
CA GLY A 258 -3.54 -8.68 -16.59
C GLY A 258 -2.69 -8.62 -15.32
N PRO A 259 -3.26 -8.20 -14.18
CA PRO A 259 -2.58 -8.15 -12.88
C PRO A 259 -2.27 -9.56 -12.36
N ILE A 260 -1.27 -9.68 -11.49
CA ILE A 260 -0.88 -10.93 -10.82
C ILE A 260 -1.92 -11.32 -9.77
N THR A 261 -2.44 -10.34 -9.02
CA THR A 261 -3.46 -10.54 -7.98
C THR A 261 -4.81 -9.97 -8.45
N GLU A 262 -5.37 -10.55 -9.52
CA GLU A 262 -6.71 -10.20 -10.01
C GLU A 262 -7.76 -10.39 -8.92
N GLY A 263 -8.60 -9.37 -8.69
CA GLY A 263 -9.61 -9.36 -7.63
C GLY A 263 -9.14 -8.75 -6.30
N GLU A 264 -7.84 -8.61 -6.05
CA GLU A 264 -7.30 -7.84 -4.91
C GLU A 264 -7.25 -6.33 -5.19
N GLY A 265 -8.37 -5.81 -5.71
CA GLY A 265 -8.54 -4.42 -6.16
C GLY A 265 -8.11 -4.19 -7.61
N TYR A 266 -7.20 -5.00 -8.15
CA TYR A 266 -6.75 -4.91 -9.53
C TYR A 266 -7.61 -5.74 -10.50
N TYR A 267 -7.87 -5.17 -11.68
CA TYR A 267 -8.62 -5.83 -12.75
C TYR A 267 -7.94 -5.66 -14.12
N PRO A 268 -8.10 -6.63 -15.04
CA PRO A 268 -7.59 -6.53 -16.41
C PRO A 268 -8.14 -5.30 -17.15
N VAL A 269 -7.26 -4.69 -17.94
CA VAL A 269 -7.52 -3.46 -18.71
C VAL A 269 -7.81 -3.74 -20.19
N PHE A 270 -7.28 -4.83 -20.74
CA PHE A 270 -7.52 -5.26 -22.12
C PHE A 270 -8.69 -6.24 -22.23
N PRO A 271 -9.44 -6.22 -23.35
CA PRO A 271 -10.36 -7.30 -23.67
C PRO A 271 -9.68 -8.67 -23.77
N LYS A 272 -10.39 -9.71 -23.32
CA LYS A 272 -9.87 -11.08 -23.34
C LYS A 272 -9.62 -11.56 -24.77
N GLY A 273 -8.34 -11.75 -25.10
CA GLY A 273 -7.86 -12.22 -26.40
C GLY A 273 -7.08 -11.17 -27.21
N THR A 274 -7.01 -9.92 -26.74
CA THR A 274 -6.15 -8.89 -27.35
C THR A 274 -4.68 -9.33 -27.33
N THR A 275 -3.99 -9.15 -28.44
CA THR A 275 -2.54 -9.34 -28.55
C THR A 275 -1.90 -8.09 -29.16
N LEU A 276 -0.67 -7.79 -28.78
CA LEU A 276 0.16 -6.79 -29.46
C LEU A 276 0.87 -7.48 -30.63
N GLN A 277 0.70 -6.94 -31.84
CA GLN A 277 1.20 -7.53 -33.07
C GLN A 277 2.52 -6.89 -33.54
N LYS A 278 2.74 -5.60 -33.24
CA LYS A 278 4.04 -4.90 -33.37
C LYS A 278 4.03 -3.55 -32.63
N THR A 279 5.21 -2.96 -32.49
CA THR A 279 5.41 -1.56 -32.08
C THR A 279 6.29 -0.82 -33.09
N GLU A 280 6.06 0.48 -33.31
CA GLU A 280 6.93 1.34 -34.14
C GLU A 280 7.20 2.66 -33.43
N LEU A 281 8.45 3.12 -33.41
CA LEU A 281 8.78 4.46 -32.91
C LEU A 281 8.27 5.52 -33.90
N ILE A 282 7.68 6.59 -33.37
CA ILE A 282 7.22 7.75 -34.13
C ILE A 282 7.97 9.00 -33.65
N GLU A 283 8.65 9.68 -34.57
CA GLU A 283 9.14 11.04 -34.32
C GLU A 283 7.97 12.02 -34.22
N GLY A 284 7.86 12.72 -33.09
CA GLY A 284 6.90 13.80 -32.91
C GLY A 284 7.52 15.18 -33.12
N ASN A 285 6.68 16.21 -33.08
CA ASN A 285 7.14 17.58 -33.18
C ASN A 285 8.03 17.97 -31.99
N SER A 286 9.12 18.69 -32.29
CA SER A 286 10.05 19.27 -31.30
C SER A 286 10.83 18.22 -30.49
N GLY A 287 11.26 17.12 -31.12
CA GLY A 287 12.13 16.12 -30.50
C GLY A 287 11.45 15.19 -29.49
N ARG A 288 10.14 15.31 -29.31
CA ARG A 288 9.37 14.40 -28.44
C ARG A 288 8.97 13.17 -29.24
N ASN A 289 9.59 12.04 -28.94
CA ASN A 289 9.27 10.77 -29.57
C ASN A 289 8.03 10.12 -28.93
N GLY A 290 7.41 9.20 -29.65
CA GLY A 290 6.29 8.41 -29.17
C GLY A 290 6.30 7.00 -29.76
N ILE A 291 5.35 6.19 -29.34
CA ILE A 291 5.25 4.78 -29.76
C ILE A 291 3.89 4.50 -30.41
N ALA A 292 3.91 3.92 -31.61
CA ALA A 292 2.75 3.28 -32.21
C ALA A 292 2.62 1.85 -31.67
N LEU A 293 1.43 1.52 -31.18
CA LEU A 293 1.04 0.18 -30.76
C LEU A 293 0.03 -0.37 -31.76
N PHE A 294 0.27 -1.59 -32.25
CA PHE A 294 -0.58 -2.24 -33.23
C PHE A 294 -1.17 -3.51 -32.62
N PHE A 295 -2.45 -3.47 -32.25
CA PHE A 295 -3.13 -4.59 -31.59
C PHE A 295 -3.93 -5.44 -32.57
N SER A 296 -4.21 -6.68 -32.18
CA SER A 296 -5.16 -7.55 -32.89
C SER A 296 -6.60 -7.00 -32.83
N LYS A 297 -7.46 -7.50 -33.72
CA LYS A 297 -8.88 -7.08 -33.83
C LYS A 297 -9.65 -7.17 -32.51
N GLU A 298 -9.26 -8.09 -31.62
CA GLU A 298 -9.85 -8.30 -30.31
C GLU A 298 -9.71 -7.07 -29.41
N PHE A 299 -8.77 -6.16 -29.69
CA PHE A 299 -8.67 -4.85 -29.03
C PHE A 299 -10.01 -4.10 -29.03
N ARG A 300 -10.76 -4.13 -30.14
CA ARG A 300 -12.09 -3.49 -30.23
C ARG A 300 -13.26 -4.40 -29.85
N GLU A 301 -13.03 -5.69 -29.60
CA GLU A 301 -14.09 -6.63 -29.27
C GLU A 301 -14.36 -6.58 -27.76
N LYS A 302 -15.64 -6.58 -27.35
CA LYS A 302 -16.06 -6.57 -25.93
C LYS A 302 -15.59 -5.37 -25.10
N PHE A 303 -15.41 -4.20 -25.71
CA PHE A 303 -15.54 -2.95 -24.95
C PHE A 303 -16.88 -2.94 -24.22
N THR A 304 -16.87 -2.63 -22.94
CA THR A 304 -18.02 -2.81 -22.03
C THR A 304 -19.08 -1.72 -22.16
N MET A 305 -18.91 -0.78 -23.10
CA MET A 305 -19.66 0.49 -23.20
C MET A 305 -19.65 1.32 -21.91
N ASN A 306 -18.69 1.05 -21.00
CA ASN A 306 -18.47 1.81 -19.79
C ASN A 306 -17.34 2.84 -20.04
N PRO A 307 -17.64 4.15 -20.06
CA PRO A 307 -16.63 5.18 -20.30
C PRO A 307 -15.47 5.14 -19.31
N SER A 308 -15.70 4.76 -18.05
CA SER A 308 -14.63 4.62 -17.06
C SER A 308 -13.65 3.52 -17.44
N TYR A 309 -14.13 2.37 -17.91
CA TYR A 309 -13.27 1.27 -18.36
C TYR A 309 -12.47 1.69 -19.60
N GLU A 310 -13.14 2.34 -20.56
CA GLU A 310 -12.52 2.91 -21.77
C GLU A 310 -11.39 3.90 -21.45
N GLN A 311 -11.62 4.85 -20.53
CA GLN A 311 -10.60 5.78 -20.06
C GLN A 311 -9.47 5.06 -19.32
N SER A 312 -9.79 4.08 -18.47
CA SER A 312 -8.79 3.33 -17.69
C SER A 312 -7.86 2.49 -18.57
N LEU A 313 -8.35 1.91 -19.68
CA LEU A 313 -7.51 1.16 -20.63
C LEU A 313 -6.44 2.06 -21.24
N ILE A 314 -6.84 3.24 -21.73
CA ILE A 314 -5.91 4.18 -22.38
C ILE A 314 -4.98 4.83 -21.35
N GLY A 315 -5.50 5.17 -20.16
CA GLY A 315 -4.68 5.64 -19.04
C GLY A 315 -3.61 4.62 -18.65
N SER A 316 -3.98 3.34 -18.48
CA SER A 316 -3.06 2.25 -18.14
C SER A 316 -1.89 2.14 -19.13
N LEU A 317 -2.20 2.22 -20.43
CA LEU A 317 -1.18 2.26 -21.49
C LEU A 317 -0.28 3.49 -21.38
N ILE A 318 -0.87 4.68 -21.22
CA ILE A 318 -0.12 5.94 -21.15
C ILE A 318 0.81 5.95 -19.93
N TYR A 319 0.31 5.70 -18.72
CA TYR A 319 1.13 5.81 -17.51
C TYR A 319 2.23 4.73 -17.43
N SER A 320 1.95 3.51 -17.90
CA SER A 320 2.97 2.44 -17.93
C SER A 320 4.05 2.68 -19.00
N LEU A 321 3.74 3.35 -20.12
CA LEU A 321 4.69 3.58 -21.22
C LEU A 321 5.40 4.93 -21.17
N THR A 322 4.71 5.99 -20.77
CA THR A 322 5.29 7.35 -20.67
C THR A 322 6.07 7.59 -19.36
N SER A 323 6.48 6.48 -18.74
CA SER A 323 7.57 6.40 -17.77
C SER A 323 8.91 6.07 -18.46
N LEU A 324 8.89 5.52 -19.69
CA LEU A 324 10.10 5.40 -20.52
C LEU A 324 10.61 6.80 -20.91
N PRO A 325 11.91 7.12 -20.77
CA PRO A 325 12.44 8.48 -20.91
C PRO A 325 12.14 9.11 -22.28
N ASP A 326 12.25 8.36 -23.38
CA ASP A 326 12.01 8.88 -24.73
C ASP A 326 10.53 8.92 -25.15
N ILE A 327 9.63 8.24 -24.43
CA ILE A 327 8.25 8.02 -24.91
C ILE A 327 7.29 9.05 -24.30
N HIS A 328 6.99 10.08 -25.07
CA HIS A 328 6.16 11.22 -24.64
C HIS A 328 4.67 11.06 -25.00
N PHE A 329 4.35 10.21 -25.97
CA PHE A 329 2.98 9.94 -26.42
C PHE A 329 2.82 8.53 -26.96
N VAL A 330 1.58 8.05 -26.94
CA VAL A 330 1.16 6.77 -27.52
C VAL A 330 0.26 7.04 -28.72
N LYS A 331 0.43 6.26 -29.77
CA LYS A 331 -0.50 6.14 -30.91
C LYS A 331 -0.99 4.70 -30.95
N ILE A 332 -2.28 4.49 -31.18
CA ILE A 332 -2.89 3.16 -31.18
C ILE A 332 -3.52 2.88 -32.53
N TYR A 333 -3.23 1.70 -33.06
CA TYR A 333 -3.89 1.07 -34.19
C TYR A 333 -4.38 -0.32 -33.80
N TYR A 334 -5.41 -0.83 -34.49
CA TYR A 334 -5.84 -2.21 -34.37
C TYR A 334 -6.17 -2.83 -35.74
N ASP A 335 -6.02 -4.15 -35.87
CA ASP A 335 -6.43 -4.88 -37.08
C ASP A 335 -7.94 -4.81 -37.28
N ASN A 336 -8.39 -4.30 -38.43
CA ASN A 336 -9.79 -4.17 -38.78
C ASN A 336 -10.50 -5.51 -39.07
N GLY A 337 -9.77 -6.63 -39.10
CA GLY A 337 -10.25 -7.97 -39.45
C GLY A 337 -10.17 -8.29 -40.94
N TYR A 338 -9.65 -7.36 -41.74
CA TYR A 338 -9.43 -7.48 -43.19
C TYR A 338 -7.94 -7.32 -43.55
N GLY A 339 -7.04 -7.39 -42.57
CA GLY A 339 -5.59 -7.31 -42.78
C GLY A 339 -5.03 -5.89 -42.85
N PHE A 340 -5.80 -4.89 -42.39
CA PHE A 340 -5.34 -3.50 -42.32
C PHE A 340 -5.42 -2.98 -40.89
N TYR A 341 -4.36 -2.29 -40.47
CA TYR A 341 -4.34 -1.54 -39.22
C TYR A 341 -5.04 -0.19 -39.41
N ILE A 342 -5.98 0.11 -38.51
CA ILE A 342 -6.76 1.35 -38.51
C ILE A 342 -6.73 2.01 -37.13
N ASP A 343 -6.99 3.31 -37.09
CA ASP A 343 -7.12 4.15 -35.89
C ASP A 343 -8.50 4.81 -35.80
N ASP A 344 -9.52 4.12 -36.33
CA ASP A 344 -10.93 4.51 -36.18
C ASP A 344 -11.31 4.61 -34.68
N PRO A 345 -12.23 5.51 -34.30
CA PRO A 345 -12.72 5.58 -32.94
C PRO A 345 -13.36 4.27 -32.47
N VAL A 346 -13.06 3.88 -31.23
CA VAL A 346 -13.64 2.71 -30.58
C VAL A 346 -14.46 3.19 -29.39
N HIS A 347 -15.79 3.11 -29.51
CA HIS A 347 -16.75 3.69 -28.56
C HIS A 347 -16.46 5.17 -28.26
N GLY A 348 -16.23 5.56 -27.01
CA GLY A 348 -15.89 6.94 -26.63
C GLY A 348 -14.44 7.34 -26.95
N ILE A 349 -13.57 6.39 -27.28
CA ILE A 349 -12.14 6.61 -27.49
C ILE A 349 -11.88 6.97 -28.96
N SER A 350 -11.40 8.17 -29.26
CA SER A 350 -10.90 8.50 -30.61
C SER A 350 -9.41 8.19 -30.71
N LEU A 351 -9.06 7.15 -31.47
CA LEU A 351 -7.68 6.71 -31.69
C LEU A 351 -6.96 7.50 -32.80
N ASN A 352 -7.71 8.25 -33.62
CA ASN A 352 -7.25 9.10 -34.72
C ASN A 352 -6.42 10.34 -34.32
N ARG A 353 -5.82 10.34 -33.12
CA ARG A 353 -4.97 11.38 -32.54
C ARG A 353 -3.75 10.76 -31.84
N ILE A 354 -2.81 11.59 -31.39
CA ILE A 354 -1.83 11.18 -30.38
C ILE A 354 -2.46 11.21 -28.98
N LEU A 355 -2.01 10.32 -28.10
CA LEU A 355 -2.55 10.12 -26.75
C LEU A 355 -1.44 10.44 -25.73
N THR A 356 -1.73 11.29 -24.74
CA THR A 356 -0.77 11.77 -23.73
C THR A 356 -1.42 11.86 -22.35
N LYS A 357 -0.62 11.98 -21.27
CA LYS A 357 -1.11 12.27 -19.90
C LYS A 357 -2.00 13.54 -19.83
N ARG A 358 -1.87 14.48 -20.78
CA ARG A 358 -2.76 15.66 -20.88
C ARG A 358 -4.15 15.31 -21.40
N ASN A 359 -4.29 14.25 -22.21
CA ASN A 359 -5.56 13.83 -22.79
C ASN A 359 -6.33 12.87 -21.87
N TYR A 360 -5.58 12.12 -21.04
CA TYR A 360 -6.09 11.18 -20.05
C TYR A 360 -5.49 11.62 -18.71
N PRO A 361 -6.16 12.57 -18.02
CA PRO A 361 -5.65 13.17 -16.79
C PRO A 361 -5.44 12.12 -15.71
N ASP A 362 -4.72 12.49 -14.67
CA ASP A 362 -4.39 11.54 -13.62
C ASP A 362 -5.64 11.00 -12.90
N ARG A 363 -5.59 9.70 -12.66
CA ARG A 363 -6.58 8.91 -11.93
C ARG A 363 -5.89 7.93 -10.99
N MET A 364 -4.65 8.22 -10.56
CA MET A 364 -3.96 7.39 -9.59
C MET A 364 -4.83 7.19 -8.35
N GLY A 365 -5.04 5.93 -8.05
CA GLY A 365 -5.60 5.49 -6.79
C GLY A 365 -4.53 4.83 -5.94
N LYS A 366 -4.82 4.78 -4.65
CA LYS A 366 -4.21 3.85 -3.71
C LYS A 366 -5.27 2.85 -3.25
N ARG A 367 -4.84 1.65 -2.89
CA ARG A 367 -5.72 0.61 -2.36
C ARG A 367 -5.91 0.78 -0.87
N ILE A 368 -7.13 0.52 -0.42
CA ILE A 368 -7.45 0.23 0.97
C ILE A 368 -8.06 -1.17 1.04
N ARG A 369 -7.85 -1.86 2.16
CA ARG A 369 -8.58 -3.08 2.50
C ARG A 369 -9.67 -2.73 3.50
N ILE A 370 -10.91 -3.05 3.16
CA ILE A 370 -12.07 -2.92 4.04
C ILE A 370 -12.66 -4.31 4.27
N TYR A 371 -13.40 -4.45 5.36
CA TYR A 371 -13.96 -5.73 5.78
C TYR A 371 -15.48 -5.69 5.69
N PHE A 372 -16.05 -6.54 4.85
CA PHE A 372 -17.49 -6.78 4.81
C PHE A 372 -17.85 -8.03 5.64
N GLY A 373 -19.13 -8.25 5.90
CA GLY A 373 -19.59 -9.45 6.59
C GLY A 373 -19.69 -10.67 5.67
N SER A 374 -20.01 -11.83 6.25
CA SER A 374 -20.48 -13.02 5.55
C SER A 374 -21.70 -13.62 6.25
N ASP A 375 -22.37 -14.55 5.56
CA ASP A 375 -23.45 -15.38 6.09
C ASP A 375 -23.04 -16.28 7.28
N GLN A 376 -21.73 -16.52 7.44
CA GLN A 376 -21.13 -17.32 8.51
C GLN A 376 -20.69 -16.47 9.74
N ASN A 377 -21.07 -15.19 9.78
CA ASN A 377 -20.64 -14.21 10.78
C ASN A 377 -19.12 -13.93 10.86
N LEU A 378 -18.38 -14.30 9.81
CA LEU A 378 -16.98 -13.92 9.59
C LEU A 378 -16.86 -12.67 8.72
N LEU A 379 -15.71 -12.02 8.77
CA LEU A 379 -15.32 -10.88 7.94
C LEU A 379 -14.68 -11.34 6.63
N VAL A 380 -15.08 -10.72 5.52
CA VAL A 380 -14.50 -10.92 4.19
C VAL A 380 -13.67 -9.69 3.84
N PRO A 381 -12.34 -9.81 3.67
CA PRO A 381 -11.51 -8.71 3.22
C PRO A 381 -11.81 -8.38 1.77
N GLU A 382 -11.93 -7.10 1.47
CA GLU A 382 -12.22 -6.59 0.14
C GLU A 382 -11.40 -5.35 -0.14
N TYR A 383 -10.73 -5.30 -1.29
CA TYR A 383 -9.93 -4.13 -1.67
C TYR A 383 -10.78 -3.11 -2.41
N ARG A 384 -10.59 -1.84 -2.06
CA ARG A 384 -11.17 -0.67 -2.75
C ARG A 384 -10.05 0.24 -3.24
N ALA A 385 -10.34 0.96 -4.31
CA ALA A 385 -9.50 2.06 -4.77
C ALA A 385 -10.07 3.38 -4.24
N ILE A 386 -9.18 4.22 -3.73
CA ILE A 386 -9.47 5.60 -3.32
C ILE A 386 -8.46 6.51 -4.03
N SER A 387 -8.70 7.82 -4.09
CA SER A 387 -7.73 8.75 -4.69
C SER A 387 -6.36 8.64 -4.01
N HIS A 388 -5.29 8.69 -4.81
CA HIS A 388 -3.92 8.79 -4.30
C HIS A 388 -3.79 9.96 -3.30
N ASP A 389 -4.35 11.12 -3.67
CA ASP A 389 -4.36 12.36 -2.88
C ASP A 389 -5.37 12.36 -1.72
N GLU A 390 -6.06 11.24 -1.45
CA GLU A 390 -7.01 11.15 -0.33
C GLU A 390 -6.32 11.43 1.00
N LYS A 391 -6.77 12.48 1.68
CA LYS A 391 -6.15 13.00 2.92
C LYS A 391 -6.75 12.36 4.17
N ASP A 392 -8.05 12.06 4.12
CA ASP A 392 -8.77 11.43 5.22
C ASP A 392 -9.12 9.99 4.85
N VAL A 393 -8.12 9.13 4.91
CA VAL A 393 -8.26 7.70 4.58
C VAL A 393 -9.22 7.02 5.56
N ALA A 394 -9.24 7.44 6.83
CA ALA A 394 -10.10 6.86 7.86
C ALA A 394 -11.58 7.16 7.58
N TYR A 395 -11.93 8.41 7.28
CA TYR A 395 -13.29 8.77 6.84
C TYR A 395 -13.65 8.15 5.49
N ARG A 396 -12.69 8.00 4.58
CA ARG A 396 -12.93 7.32 3.30
C ARG A 396 -13.23 5.83 3.47
N ILE A 397 -12.58 5.14 4.41
CA ILE A 397 -12.89 3.74 4.78
C ILE A 397 -14.36 3.62 5.21
N LEU A 398 -14.83 4.53 6.08
CA LEU A 398 -16.23 4.56 6.53
C LEU A 398 -17.21 4.74 5.37
N LYS A 399 -16.90 5.63 4.42
CA LYS A 399 -17.69 5.83 3.19
C LYS A 399 -17.74 4.57 2.32
N GLU A 400 -16.63 3.87 2.16
CA GLU A 400 -16.58 2.63 1.38
C GLU A 400 -17.31 1.46 2.06
N LEU A 401 -17.28 1.36 3.40
CA LEU A 401 -18.06 0.37 4.16
C LEU A 401 -19.58 0.58 4.05
N ALA A 402 -20.02 1.81 3.76
CA ALA A 402 -21.41 2.13 3.44
C ALA A 402 -21.82 1.79 1.98
N THR A 403 -20.90 1.27 1.16
CA THR A 403 -21.22 0.77 -0.18
C THR A 403 -21.72 -0.69 -0.14
N ASN A 404 -22.10 -1.24 -1.29
CA ASN A 404 -22.34 -2.68 -1.39
C ASN A 404 -21.00 -3.40 -1.63
N PRO A 405 -20.76 -4.58 -1.03
CA PRO A 405 -19.62 -5.41 -1.38
C PRO A 405 -19.66 -5.84 -2.86
N VAL A 406 -18.50 -6.05 -3.44
CA VAL A 406 -18.33 -6.62 -4.79
C VAL A 406 -17.87 -8.08 -4.75
N THR A 407 -17.32 -8.55 -3.64
CA THR A 407 -16.90 -9.94 -3.45
C THR A 407 -18.13 -10.86 -3.35
N PRO A 408 -18.24 -11.91 -4.18
CA PRO A 408 -19.35 -12.85 -4.11
C PRO A 408 -19.50 -13.49 -2.73
N GLY A 409 -20.69 -13.36 -2.13
CA GLY A 409 -21.00 -13.91 -0.81
C GLY A 409 -20.63 -13.01 0.38
N ALA A 410 -19.96 -11.88 0.16
CA ALA A 410 -19.85 -10.84 1.18
C ALA A 410 -21.19 -10.10 1.36
N VAL A 411 -21.45 -9.63 2.59
CA VAL A 411 -22.67 -8.88 2.95
C VAL A 411 -22.32 -7.52 3.55
N ARG A 412 -23.18 -6.55 3.26
CA ARG A 412 -23.12 -5.18 3.78
C ARG A 412 -23.14 -5.16 5.32
N VAL A 413 -22.30 -4.31 5.92
CA VAL A 413 -22.16 -4.16 7.39
C VAL A 413 -22.85 -2.90 7.92
N LEU A 414 -22.82 -1.78 7.16
CA LEU A 414 -23.58 -0.57 7.49
C LEU A 414 -24.93 -0.56 6.74
N PRO A 415 -26.09 -0.41 7.42
CA PRO A 415 -27.41 -0.42 6.79
C PRO A 415 -27.55 0.55 5.62
N ALA A 416 -28.23 0.15 4.55
CA ALA A 416 -28.27 0.90 3.29
C ALA A 416 -29.08 2.22 3.37
N ASN A 417 -29.84 2.40 4.44
CA ASN A 417 -30.69 3.55 4.72
C ASN A 417 -30.13 4.45 5.84
N ILE A 418 -28.98 4.11 6.41
CA ILE A 418 -28.22 4.98 7.32
C ILE A 418 -27.03 5.54 6.52
N PRO A 419 -27.00 6.85 6.23
CA PRO A 419 -25.84 7.50 5.62
C PRO A 419 -24.54 7.26 6.37
N ALA A 420 -23.42 7.17 5.64
CA ALA A 420 -22.08 7.13 6.25
C ALA A 420 -21.77 8.39 7.08
N ASP A 421 -22.38 9.53 6.74
CA ASP A 421 -22.24 10.81 7.44
C ASP A 421 -22.83 10.81 8.85
N ASP A 422 -23.76 9.89 9.14
CA ASP A 422 -24.42 9.79 10.44
C ASP A 422 -23.54 9.05 11.46
N PHE A 423 -22.52 8.31 10.99
CA PHE A 423 -21.44 7.78 11.81
C PHE A 423 -20.35 8.84 11.93
N LYS A 424 -20.23 9.50 13.09
CA LYS A 424 -19.17 10.51 13.26
C LYS A 424 -17.85 9.81 13.59
N LEU A 425 -16.79 10.21 12.91
CA LEU A 425 -15.44 9.68 13.12
C LEU A 425 -14.52 10.83 13.56
N GLU A 426 -13.89 10.67 14.71
CA GLU A 426 -12.82 11.53 15.18
C GLU A 426 -11.57 10.68 15.39
N VAL A 427 -10.40 11.14 14.92
CA VAL A 427 -9.13 10.41 15.04
C VAL A 427 -8.15 11.27 15.80
N LYS A 428 -7.52 10.70 16.83
CA LYS A 428 -6.49 11.32 17.64
C LYS A 428 -5.36 10.33 17.90
N ASP A 429 -4.18 10.67 17.39
CA ASP A 429 -3.01 9.80 17.38
C ASP A 429 -3.39 8.43 16.79
N GLU A 430 -3.24 7.35 17.56
CA GLU A 430 -3.58 5.99 17.14
C GLU A 430 -5.03 5.56 17.48
N LEU A 431 -5.83 6.42 18.13
CA LEU A 431 -7.20 6.12 18.55
C LEU A 431 -8.23 6.78 17.62
N ALA A 432 -9.15 5.98 17.09
CA ALA A 432 -10.37 6.48 16.46
C ALA A 432 -11.57 6.36 17.40
N VAL A 433 -12.40 7.40 17.47
CA VAL A 433 -13.71 7.38 18.13
C VAL A 433 -14.78 7.39 17.05
N VAL A 434 -15.66 6.39 17.07
CA VAL A 434 -16.79 6.25 16.14
C VAL A 434 -18.10 6.40 16.91
N ASP A 435 -18.79 7.52 16.71
CA ASP A 435 -20.16 7.74 17.20
C ASP A 435 -21.14 7.04 16.25
N VAL A 436 -21.81 6.01 16.75
CA VAL A 436 -22.73 5.16 16.01
C VAL A 436 -24.17 5.69 16.21
N PRO A 437 -24.90 6.02 15.12
CA PRO A 437 -26.27 6.51 15.24
C PRO A 437 -27.19 5.45 15.86
N LYS A 438 -28.10 5.87 16.74
CA LYS A 438 -28.97 4.99 17.52
C LYS A 438 -29.83 4.07 16.63
N GLU A 439 -30.21 4.57 15.46
CA GLU A 439 -30.95 3.88 14.39
C GLU A 439 -30.29 2.57 13.97
N TYR A 440 -28.95 2.51 13.97
CA TYR A 440 -28.17 1.30 13.66
C TYR A 440 -28.50 0.16 14.63
N PHE A 441 -28.56 0.48 15.92
CA PHE A 441 -28.87 -0.49 16.97
C PHE A 441 -30.35 -0.90 16.94
N ASP A 442 -31.24 0.04 16.64
CA ASP A 442 -32.68 -0.18 16.51
C ASP A 442 -33.03 -1.16 15.37
N GLU A 443 -32.28 -1.15 14.27
CA GLU A 443 -32.48 -2.04 13.12
C GLU A 443 -31.89 -3.44 13.27
N ILE A 444 -30.73 -3.58 13.91
CA ILE A 444 -30.02 -4.86 14.05
C ILE A 444 -30.49 -5.64 15.30
N ARG A 445 -31.53 -5.14 16.00
CA ARG A 445 -32.20 -5.84 17.11
C ARG A 445 -32.47 -7.31 16.74
N LEU A 446 -31.97 -8.21 17.60
CA LEU A 446 -32.11 -9.68 17.63
C LEU A 446 -30.94 -10.55 17.11
N ASP A 447 -29.79 -10.01 16.66
CA ASP A 447 -28.60 -10.84 16.34
C ASP A 447 -27.29 -10.26 16.88
N ASN A 448 -26.86 -10.74 18.07
CA ASN A 448 -25.63 -10.31 18.73
C ASN A 448 -24.37 -10.63 17.91
N ASN A 449 -24.33 -11.77 17.22
CA ASN A 449 -23.17 -12.17 16.43
C ASN A 449 -22.99 -11.26 15.21
N ARG A 450 -24.11 -10.84 14.60
CA ARG A 450 -24.09 -9.85 13.54
C ARG A 450 -23.60 -8.48 14.02
N VAL A 451 -24.06 -7.99 15.18
CA VAL A 451 -23.55 -6.71 15.74
C VAL A 451 -22.05 -6.79 16.02
N ILE A 452 -21.56 -7.87 16.64
CA ILE A 452 -20.13 -8.10 16.88
C ILE A 452 -19.36 -8.04 15.55
N ARG A 453 -19.80 -8.78 14.54
CA ARG A 453 -19.19 -8.80 13.21
C ARG A 453 -19.16 -7.40 12.58
N ASP A 454 -20.29 -6.70 12.58
CA ASP A 454 -20.44 -5.41 11.88
C ASP A 454 -19.69 -4.27 12.61
N LEU A 455 -19.48 -4.35 13.92
CA LEU A 455 -18.54 -3.48 14.66
C LEU A 455 -17.08 -3.84 14.34
N TYR A 456 -16.69 -5.12 14.40
CA TYR A 456 -15.31 -5.52 14.04
C TYR A 456 -14.98 -5.30 12.56
N ALA A 457 -15.97 -5.17 11.69
CA ALA A 457 -15.78 -4.71 10.32
C ALA A 457 -15.26 -3.26 10.27
N LEU A 458 -15.82 -2.35 11.09
CA LEU A 458 -15.30 -1.00 11.26
C LEU A 458 -13.90 -1.02 11.88
N VAL A 459 -13.72 -1.76 12.98
CA VAL A 459 -12.42 -1.88 13.67
C VAL A 459 -11.34 -2.36 12.71
N ASN A 460 -11.47 -3.56 12.15
CA ASN A 460 -10.46 -4.15 11.28
C ASN A 460 -10.18 -3.32 10.03
N SER A 461 -11.15 -2.56 9.51
CA SER A 461 -10.92 -1.68 8.36
C SER A 461 -10.15 -0.42 8.77
N LEU A 462 -10.48 0.21 9.89
CA LEU A 462 -9.77 1.40 10.37
C LEU A 462 -8.33 1.06 10.82
N THR A 463 -8.12 -0.13 11.38
CA THR A 463 -6.82 -0.58 11.93
C THR A 463 -6.00 -1.48 10.99
N ASP A 464 -6.39 -1.71 9.73
CA ASP A 464 -5.55 -2.53 8.83
C ASP A 464 -4.26 -1.77 8.48
N PRO A 465 -3.06 -2.32 8.77
CA PRO A 465 -1.80 -1.64 8.47
C PRO A 465 -1.62 -1.27 6.99
N ILE A 466 -2.29 -1.97 6.06
CA ILE A 466 -2.23 -1.63 4.63
C ILE A 466 -2.85 -0.26 4.30
N ASN A 467 -3.78 0.22 5.14
CA ASN A 467 -4.49 1.46 4.93
C ASN A 467 -3.69 2.70 5.37
N ARG A 468 -2.56 2.51 6.09
CA ARG A 468 -1.68 3.58 6.60
C ARG A 468 -2.43 4.70 7.34
N THR A 469 -3.49 4.36 8.07
CA THR A 469 -4.28 5.32 8.86
C THR A 469 -3.57 5.80 10.13
N GLY A 470 -2.61 5.02 10.64
CA GLY A 470 -2.01 5.22 11.96
C GLY A 470 -2.85 4.71 13.12
N ILE A 471 -4.10 4.29 12.86
CA ILE A 471 -5.05 3.87 13.89
C ILE A 471 -4.72 2.43 14.34
N THR A 472 -4.53 2.22 15.64
CA THR A 472 -4.33 0.91 16.27
C THR A 472 -5.56 0.48 17.09
N GLU A 473 -6.35 1.45 17.56
CA GLU A 473 -7.50 1.26 18.45
C GLU A 473 -8.74 2.03 17.96
N VAL A 474 -9.93 1.46 18.18
CA VAL A 474 -11.22 2.08 17.87
C VAL A 474 -12.16 2.01 19.08
N GLN A 475 -12.66 3.15 19.55
CA GLN A 475 -13.70 3.23 20.58
C GLN A 475 -15.05 3.58 19.95
N PHE A 476 -16.13 2.99 20.45
CA PHE A 476 -17.49 3.29 20.00
C PHE A 476 -18.24 4.18 21.01
N THR A 477 -18.98 5.16 20.52
CA THR A 477 -19.95 5.96 21.29
C THR A 477 -21.32 5.88 20.61
N VAL A 478 -22.38 6.31 21.32
CA VAL A 478 -23.75 6.31 20.80
C VAL A 478 -24.43 7.62 21.19
N GLU A 479 -24.86 8.40 20.20
CA GLU A 479 -25.36 9.76 20.41
C GLU A 479 -24.34 10.69 21.12
N GLY A 480 -23.05 10.37 21.02
CA GLY A 480 -21.93 11.02 21.72
C GLY A 480 -21.57 10.43 23.09
N ASP A 481 -22.41 9.56 23.68
CA ASP A 481 -22.16 8.96 24.99
C ASP A 481 -21.39 7.63 24.89
N VAL A 482 -20.42 7.41 25.80
CA VAL A 482 -19.81 6.09 26.01
C VAL A 482 -20.80 5.23 26.81
N ILE A 483 -21.40 4.23 26.17
CA ILE A 483 -22.29 3.28 26.83
C ILE A 483 -21.52 2.07 27.37
N GLU A 484 -21.85 1.59 28.57
CA GLU A 484 -21.12 0.47 29.20
C GLU A 484 -21.18 -0.80 28.35
N SER A 485 -22.37 -1.13 27.83
CA SER A 485 -22.56 -2.28 26.96
C SER A 485 -23.73 -2.11 26.00
N TYR A 486 -23.64 -2.79 24.85
CA TYR A 486 -24.78 -3.05 23.97
C TYR A 486 -24.97 -4.56 23.80
N MET A 487 -26.11 -5.05 24.27
CA MET A 487 -26.41 -6.49 24.41
C MET A 487 -25.28 -7.20 25.18
N ASP A 488 -24.58 -8.17 24.60
CA ASP A 488 -23.49 -8.91 25.27
C ASP A 488 -22.09 -8.29 25.09
N ILE A 489 -21.99 -7.11 24.44
CA ILE A 489 -20.72 -6.45 24.08
C ILE A 489 -20.44 -5.29 25.04
N SER A 490 -19.27 -5.26 25.70
CA SER A 490 -18.76 -4.05 26.35
C SER A 490 -18.35 -3.04 25.27
N LEU A 491 -18.87 -1.81 25.31
CA LEU A 491 -18.43 -0.71 24.41
C LEU A 491 -17.61 0.35 25.16
N LYS A 492 -17.35 0.13 26.45
CA LYS A 492 -16.60 1.04 27.32
C LYS A 492 -15.11 1.15 26.93
N ASP A 493 -14.53 0.02 26.53
CA ASP A 493 -13.11 -0.12 26.24
C ASP A 493 -12.86 0.01 24.72
N SER A 494 -11.62 0.34 24.33
CA SER A 494 -11.23 0.37 22.92
C SER A 494 -11.07 -1.03 22.33
N PHE A 495 -11.30 -1.13 21.02
CA PHE A 495 -11.20 -2.35 20.24
C PHE A 495 -9.94 -2.30 19.37
N VAL A 496 -9.17 -3.39 19.38
CA VAL A 496 -8.06 -3.63 18.45
C VAL A 496 -8.50 -4.56 17.31
N MET A 497 -7.72 -4.60 16.22
CA MET A 497 -7.91 -5.55 15.13
C MET A 497 -8.10 -6.98 15.65
N ASN A 498 -9.11 -7.68 15.13
CA ASN A 498 -9.35 -9.08 15.43
C ASN A 498 -9.20 -9.95 14.16
N PRO A 499 -7.99 -10.50 13.90
CA PRO A 499 -7.75 -11.38 12.76
C PRO A 499 -8.54 -12.70 12.80
N ALA A 500 -8.94 -13.18 13.98
CA ALA A 500 -9.65 -14.46 14.12
C ALA A 500 -11.11 -14.41 13.63
N LEU A 501 -11.64 -13.21 13.37
CA LEU A 501 -12.93 -13.03 12.68
C LEU A 501 -12.78 -12.99 11.15
N ILE A 502 -11.56 -12.90 10.61
CA ILE A 502 -11.34 -12.86 9.16
C ILE A 502 -11.51 -14.28 8.61
N LYS A 503 -12.31 -14.42 7.56
CA LYS A 503 -12.54 -15.68 6.86
C LYS A 503 -11.23 -16.15 6.20
N GLU A 504 -10.82 -17.39 6.49
CA GLU A 504 -9.74 -18.06 5.78
C GLU A 504 -10.14 -18.32 4.31
N ASN A 505 -9.18 -18.13 3.39
CA ASN A 505 -9.36 -18.26 1.94
C ASN A 505 -9.30 -19.73 1.45
#